data_AF-A0A2A4LRL2-F1
#
_entry.id   AF-A0A2A4LRL2-F1
#
_cell.length_a   1.000
_cell.length_b   1.000
_cell.length_c   1.000
_cell.angle_alpha   90.00
_cell.angle_beta   90.00
_cell.angle_gamma   90.00
#
_symmetry.space_group_name_H-M   'P 1'
#
loop_
_entity.id
_entity.type
_entity.pdbx_description
1 polymer ?
#
loop_
_entity_poly.entity_id
_entity_poly.type
_entity_poly.pdbx_seq_one_letter_code
_entity_poly.pdbx_strand_id
1 'polypeptide(L)'
;MDLCNTLVALRSPGIKTANMISNMLTECEVEEYQQSISYGITDNRDGISMQQQRRMHKPVLPSEVQSLNDLEAYIRVAGNFPITKTKLPLIKYKNIAKALVFRDVDIDTLEDQEQQ
;
A
#
# COMPACT_ATOMS: atom_id res chain seq x y z
N MET A 1 15.91 -0.97 0.89
CA MET A 1 14.88 -0.36 1.76
C MET A 1 14.73 -1.24 3.00
N ASP A 2 15.86 -1.75 3.51
CA ASP A 2 15.87 -3.09 4.14
C ASP A 2 15.95 -3.02 5.66
N LEU A 3 15.96 -1.81 6.22
CA LEU A 3 16.00 -1.59 7.67
C LEU A 3 14.60 -1.39 8.27
N CYS A 4 13.63 -0.99 7.46
CA CYS A 4 12.26 -0.73 7.90
C CYS A 4 11.39 -1.97 7.71
N ASN A 5 11.07 -2.65 8.82
CA ASN A 5 10.23 -3.84 8.78
C ASN A 5 8.74 -3.53 8.56
N THR A 6 8.28 -2.34 8.99
CA THR A 6 6.91 -1.85 8.78
C THR A 6 6.85 -0.99 7.52
N LEU A 7 5.87 -1.24 6.67
CA LEU A 7 5.62 -0.52 5.42
C LEU A 7 4.20 0.03 5.40
N VAL A 8 4.08 1.30 5.02
CA VAL A 8 2.81 1.94 4.70
C VAL A 8 2.88 2.37 3.25
N ALA A 9 2.01 1.79 2.42
CA ALA A 9 1.91 2.08 1.00
C ALA A 9 0.65 2.90 0.71
N LEU A 10 0.86 4.12 0.25
CA LEU A 10 -0.19 5.03 -0.22
C LEU A 10 -0.38 4.89 -1.73
N ARG A 11 -1.39 5.59 -2.28
CA ARG A 11 -1.58 5.65 -3.73
C ARG A 11 -0.30 6.09 -4.44
N SER A 12 0.13 5.29 -5.42
CA SER A 12 1.25 5.62 -6.28
C SER A 12 0.86 5.47 -7.76
N PRO A 13 0.84 6.54 -8.56
CA PRO A 13 0.43 6.48 -9.96
C PRO A 13 1.50 5.83 -10.87
N GLY A 14 2.78 5.83 -10.47
CA GLY A 14 3.86 5.30 -11.29
C GLY A 14 3.83 3.78 -11.40
N ILE A 15 3.87 3.22 -12.61
CA ILE A 15 3.87 1.77 -12.87
C ILE A 15 5.03 1.06 -12.16
N LYS A 16 6.25 1.60 -12.28
CA LYS A 16 7.44 1.03 -11.63
C LYS A 16 7.28 0.98 -10.11
N THR A 17 6.81 2.06 -9.51
CA THR A 17 6.60 2.18 -8.06
C THR A 17 5.46 1.28 -7.59
N ALA A 18 4.35 1.19 -8.33
CA ALA A 18 3.24 0.30 -8.00
C ALA A 18 3.65 -1.18 -8.02
N ASN A 19 4.45 -1.59 -9.02
CA ASN A 19 5.04 -2.92 -9.07
C ASN A 19 5.99 -3.17 -7.89
N MET A 20 6.83 -2.18 -7.55
CA MET A 20 7.73 -2.25 -6.41
C MET A 20 6.96 -2.43 -5.10
N ILE A 21 5.90 -1.63 -4.88
CA ILE A 21 5.03 -1.72 -3.71
C ILE A 21 4.33 -3.07 -3.62
N SER A 22 3.73 -3.55 -4.72
CA SER A 22 3.08 -4.86 -4.77
C SER A 22 4.06 -5.99 -4.39
N ASN A 23 5.30 -5.92 -4.89
CA ASN A 23 6.34 -6.89 -4.51
C ASN A 23 6.77 -6.76 -3.03
N MET A 24 6.82 -5.54 -2.49
CA MET A 24 7.14 -5.29 -1.07
C MET A 24 6.04 -5.73 -0.09
N LEU A 25 4.79 -5.83 -0.57
CA LEU A 25 3.68 -6.42 0.15
C LEU A 25 3.70 -7.96 0.09
N THR A 26 4.66 -8.55 -0.63
CA THR A 26 4.96 -9.99 -0.66
C THR A 26 3.82 -10.85 -1.22
N GLU A 27 4.15 -12.06 -1.67
CA GLU A 27 3.19 -13.04 -2.18
C GLU A 27 2.70 -13.95 -1.06
N CYS A 28 1.45 -14.39 -1.14
CA CYS A 28 0.87 -15.40 -0.26
C CYS A 28 0.57 -16.66 -1.04
N GLU A 29 0.70 -17.80 -0.37
CA GLU A 29 0.32 -19.08 -0.94
C GLU A 29 -1.15 -19.35 -0.67
N VAL A 30 -1.90 -19.67 -1.73
CA VAL A 30 -3.34 -19.91 -1.68
C VAL A 30 -3.63 -21.29 -2.24
N GLU A 31 -4.40 -22.08 -1.49
CA GLU A 31 -4.97 -23.34 -1.98
C GLU A 31 -6.36 -23.07 -2.58
N GLU A 32 -6.53 -23.42 -3.83
CA GLU A 32 -7.76 -23.24 -4.57
C GLU A 32 -8.39 -24.58 -4.92
N TYR A 33 -9.70 -24.68 -4.66
CA TYR A 33 -10.49 -25.84 -5.01
C TYR A 33 -11.27 -25.52 -6.28
N GLN A 34 -10.89 -26.15 -7.39
CA GLN A 34 -11.60 -26.06 -8.65
C GLN A 34 -12.56 -27.25 -8.77
N GLN A 35 -13.83 -26.96 -9.02
CA GLN A 35 -14.86 -27.97 -9.23
C GLN A 35 -15.31 -27.94 -10.68
N SER A 36 -15.22 -29.08 -11.35
CA SER A 36 -15.71 -29.30 -12.71
C SER A 36 -16.92 -30.21 -12.65
N ILE A 37 -18.07 -29.69 -13.06
CA ILE A 37 -19.34 -30.42 -13.07
C ILE A 37 -19.68 -30.77 -14.51
N SER A 38 -19.83 -32.06 -14.81
CA SER A 38 -20.27 -32.55 -16.10
C SER A 38 -21.69 -33.09 -15.97
N TYR A 39 -22.64 -32.48 -16.69
CA TYR A 39 -24.04 -32.92 -16.73
C TYR A 39 -24.27 -33.93 -17.85
N GLY A 40 -24.83 -35.08 -17.49
CA GLY A 40 -25.27 -36.10 -18.45
C GLY A 40 -26.72 -35.89 -18.93
N ILE A 41 -27.11 -36.53 -20.02
CA ILE A 41 -28.51 -36.53 -20.55
C ILE A 41 -29.46 -37.34 -19.63
N THR A 42 -28.95 -37.99 -18.58
CA THR A 42 -29.72 -38.84 -17.67
C THR A 42 -29.29 -38.55 -16.23
N ASP A 43 -30.26 -38.29 -15.33
CA ASP A 43 -30.05 -37.87 -13.93
C ASP A 43 -29.10 -38.78 -13.12
N ASN A 44 -28.90 -40.03 -13.54
CA ASN A 44 -28.03 -41.00 -12.87
C ASN A 44 -26.54 -40.99 -13.31
N ARG A 45 -26.08 -39.99 -14.08
CA ARG A 45 -24.70 -39.93 -14.64
C ARG A 45 -23.96 -38.61 -14.45
N ASP A 46 -24.36 -37.79 -13.48
CA ASP A 46 -23.62 -36.57 -13.21
C ASP A 46 -22.29 -36.86 -12.50
N GLY A 47 -21.21 -36.33 -13.07
CA GLY A 47 -19.86 -36.44 -12.54
C GLY A 47 -19.42 -35.11 -11.93
N ILE A 48 -18.97 -35.14 -10.67
CA ILE A 48 -18.32 -34.01 -10.01
C ILE A 48 -16.84 -34.36 -9.90
N SER A 49 -15.99 -33.59 -10.58
CA SER A 49 -14.53 -33.66 -10.43
C SER A 49 -14.07 -32.48 -9.59
N MET A 50 -13.31 -32.74 -8.53
CA MET A 50 -12.70 -31.72 -7.69
C MET A 50 -11.17 -31.79 -7.81
N GLN A 51 -10.55 -30.67 -8.13
CA GLN A 51 -9.10 -30.53 -8.21
C GLN A 51 -8.63 -29.47 -7.22
N GLN A 52 -7.69 -29.83 -6.35
CA GLN A 52 -7.01 -28.89 -5.46
C GLN A 52 -5.73 -28.40 -6.15
N GLN A 53 -5.57 -27.09 -6.27
CA GLN A 53 -4.40 -26.45 -6.85
C GLN A 53 -3.80 -25.46 -5.86
N ARG A 54 -2.51 -25.60 -5.54
CA ARG A 54 -1.77 -24.64 -4.72
C ARG A 54 -1.06 -23.65 -5.64
N ARG A 55 -1.32 -22.34 -5.45
CA ARG A 55 -0.70 -21.28 -6.25
C ARG A 55 -0.18 -20.14 -5.38
N MET A 56 0.92 -19.54 -5.81
CA MET A 56 1.37 -18.26 -5.27
C MET A 56 0.51 -17.14 -5.85
N HIS A 57 -0.01 -16.28 -4.98
CA HIS A 57 -0.88 -15.18 -5.33
C HIS A 57 -0.35 -13.87 -4.74
N LYS A 58 -0.45 -12.79 -5.50
CA LYS A 58 -0.16 -11.44 -4.98
C LYS A 58 -1.40 -10.90 -4.28
N PRO A 59 -1.38 -10.69 -2.96
CA PRO A 59 -2.53 -10.21 -2.20
C PRO A 59 -2.93 -8.78 -2.57
N VAL A 60 -2.00 -7.98 -3.11
CA VAL A 60 -2.25 -6.63 -3.59
C VAL A 60 -1.67 -6.47 -4.98
N LEU A 61 -2.52 -6.15 -5.95
CA LEU A 61 -2.12 -5.95 -7.34
C LEU A 61 -1.54 -4.53 -7.55
N PRO A 62 -0.62 -4.33 -8.50
CA PRO A 62 -0.12 -3.00 -8.85
C PRO A 62 -1.24 -2.04 -9.26
N SER A 63 -2.27 -2.54 -9.96
CA SER A 63 -3.44 -1.76 -10.36
C SER A 63 -4.26 -1.28 -9.16
N GLU A 64 -4.34 -2.06 -8.08
CA GLU A 64 -5.03 -1.66 -6.85
C GLU A 64 -4.28 -0.53 -6.12
N VAL A 65 -2.94 -0.58 -6.13
CA VAL A 65 -2.10 0.50 -5.58
C VAL A 65 -2.30 1.81 -6.35
N GLN A 66 -2.53 1.72 -7.67
CA GLN A 66 -2.79 2.88 -8.51
C GLN A 66 -4.22 3.43 -8.31
N SER A 67 -5.20 2.55 -8.10
CA SER A 67 -6.62 2.91 -7.96
C SER A 67 -7.06 3.23 -6.53
N LEU A 68 -6.13 3.24 -5.56
CA LEU A 68 -6.42 3.62 -4.18
C LEU A 68 -7.10 5.00 -4.10
N ASN A 69 -8.03 5.18 -3.18
CA ASN A 69 -8.61 6.51 -2.97
C ASN A 69 -7.69 7.38 -2.12
N ASP A 70 -7.97 8.68 -2.10
CA ASP A 70 -7.32 9.58 -1.15
C ASP A 70 -7.55 9.10 0.28
N LEU A 71 -6.53 9.23 1.12
CA LEU A 71 -6.54 8.77 2.51
C LEU A 71 -6.72 7.26 2.68
N GLU A 72 -6.52 6.44 1.64
CA GLU A 72 -6.42 4.98 1.78
C GLU A 72 -4.95 4.54 1.74
N ALA A 73 -4.61 3.51 2.52
CA ALA A 73 -3.27 2.92 2.55
C ALA A 73 -3.32 1.41 2.78
N TYR A 74 -2.34 0.70 2.22
CA TYR A 74 -2.01 -0.66 2.63
C TYR A 74 -0.92 -0.62 3.70
N ILE A 75 -1.12 -1.36 4.78
CA ILE A 75 -0.19 -1.40 5.91
C ILE A 75 0.29 -2.83 6.09
N ARG A 76 1.61 -3.00 6.12
CA ARG A 76 2.30 -4.22 6.54
C ARG A 76 3.12 -3.89 7.79
N VAL A 77 2.82 -4.55 8.90
CA VAL A 77 3.56 -4.39 10.16
C VAL A 77 4.63 -5.47 10.26
N ALA A 78 5.72 -5.17 10.96
CA ALA A 78 6.74 -6.16 11.29
C ALA A 78 6.15 -7.35 12.07
N GLY A 79 6.53 -8.58 11.70
CA GLY A 79 6.05 -9.81 12.34
C GLY A 79 4.99 -10.54 11.52
N ASN A 80 4.29 -11.47 12.17
CA ASN A 80 3.25 -12.30 11.54
C ASN A 80 1.88 -11.61 11.62
N PHE A 81 1.75 -10.47 10.95
CA PHE A 81 0.49 -9.73 10.87
C PHE A 81 -0.04 -9.71 9.44
N PRO A 82 -1.37 -9.82 9.26
CA PRO A 82 -1.97 -9.71 7.94
C PRO A 82 -1.83 -8.29 7.38
N ILE A 83 -1.69 -8.20 6.06
CA ILE A 83 -1.69 -6.92 5.36
C ILE A 83 -3.11 -6.37 5.37
N THR A 84 -3.26 -5.10 5.73
CA THR A 84 -4.59 -4.50 5.90
C THR A 84 -4.72 -3.23 5.08
N LYS A 85 -5.86 -3.08 4.39
CA LYS A 85 -6.28 -1.82 3.76
C LYS A 85 -6.98 -0.95 4.81
N THR A 86 -6.44 0.24 5.06
CA THR A 86 -6.93 1.15 6.10
C THR A 86 -7.26 2.53 5.53
N LYS A 87 -8.26 3.20 6.11
CA LYS A 87 -8.60 4.61 5.84
C LYS A 87 -7.99 5.51 6.90
N LEU A 88 -7.31 6.57 6.50
CA LEU A 88 -6.68 7.57 7.35
C LEU A 88 -7.68 8.72 7.59
N PRO A 89 -8.21 8.89 8.81
CA PRO A 89 -9.09 10.02 9.09
C PRO A 89 -8.30 11.33 9.04
N LEU A 90 -8.85 12.36 8.40
CA LEU A 90 -8.29 13.70 8.43
C LEU A 90 -8.59 14.33 9.80
N ILE A 91 -7.59 14.37 10.67
CA ILE A 91 -7.69 14.97 12.01
C ILE A 91 -7.15 16.40 11.95
N LYS A 92 -7.98 17.37 12.32
CA LYS A 92 -7.57 18.77 12.47
C LYS A 92 -6.99 18.98 13.86
N TYR A 93 -5.70 19.26 13.94
CA TYR A 93 -5.03 19.56 15.20
C TYR A 93 -5.09 21.06 15.52
N LYS A 94 -5.21 21.41 16.80
CA LYS A 94 -5.12 22.80 17.26
C LYS A 94 -3.71 23.31 17.00
N ASN A 95 -3.60 24.50 16.41
CA ASN A 95 -2.31 25.16 16.24
C ASN A 95 -1.86 25.73 17.61
N ILE A 96 -0.79 25.17 18.16
CA ILE A 96 -0.26 25.54 19.49
C ILE A 96 0.81 26.64 19.37
N ALA A 97 1.52 26.71 18.25
CA ALA A 97 2.64 27.61 18.04
C ALA A 97 2.68 28.14 16.61
N LYS A 98 3.16 29.39 16.44
CA LYS A 98 3.35 30.00 15.12
C LYS A 98 4.21 29.08 14.24
N ALA A 99 3.75 28.82 13.00
CA ALA A 99 4.42 27.89 12.08
C ALA A 99 5.82 28.37 11.67
N LEU A 100 6.02 29.68 11.63
CA LEU A 100 7.29 30.31 11.32
C LEU A 100 7.42 31.57 12.18
N VAL A 101 8.56 31.70 12.85
CA VAL A 101 8.95 32.91 13.57
C VAL A 101 10.17 33.46 12.85
N PHE A 102 9.98 34.56 12.11
CA PHE A 102 11.10 35.25 11.50
C PHE A 102 11.98 35.84 12.60
N ARG A 103 13.28 35.81 12.34
CA ARG A 103 14.24 36.54 13.16
C ARG A 103 14.31 37.96 12.64
N ASP A 104 14.24 38.93 13.53
CA ASP A 104 14.56 40.31 13.20
C ASP A 104 16.07 40.35 12.93
N VAL A 105 16.43 40.46 11.65
CA VAL A 105 17.80 40.72 11.20
C VAL A 105 17.78 42.14 10.68
N ASP A 106 18.47 43.04 11.38
CA ASP A 106 18.66 44.41 10.93
C ASP A 106 19.58 44.38 9.70
N ILE A 107 18.98 44.52 8.52
CA ILE A 107 19.68 44.49 7.22
C ILE A 107 20.71 45.63 7.11
N ASP A 108 20.54 46.68 7.91
CA ASP A 108 21.39 47.86 7.95
C ASP A 108 22.84 47.57 8.43
N THR A 109 23.11 46.42 9.07
CA THR A 109 24.48 46.06 9.50
C THR A 109 25.26 45.20 8.50
N LEU A 110 24.65 44.81 7.38
CA LEU A 110 25.29 43.98 6.35
C LEU A 110 25.86 44.81 5.19
N GLU A 111 25.36 46.03 4.96
CA GLU A 111 25.89 46.93 3.93
C GLU A 111 27.26 47.54 4.32
N ASP A 112 27.57 47.60 5.62
CA ASP A 112 28.85 48.08 6.14
C ASP A 112 30.00 47.05 6.03
N GLN A 113 29.70 45.79 5.68
CA GLN A 113 30.70 44.71 5.56
C GLN A 113 31.12 44.44 4.09
N GLU A 114 30.43 44.99 3.10
CA GLU A 114 30.77 44.82 1.67
C GLU A 114 31.64 45.96 1.11
N GLN A 115 31.97 46.98 1.90
CA GLN A 115 32.85 48.09 1.52
C GLN A 115 34.26 48.07 2.15
N GLN A 116 34.70 46.93 2.71
CA GLN A 116 36.10 46.69 3.10
C GLN A 116 36.75 45.56 2.32
#